data_AF-A0A3D5S0X9-F1
#
_entry.id   AF-A0A3D5S0X9-F1
#
_cell.length_a   1.000
_cell.length_b   1.000
_cell.length_c   1.000
_cell.angle_alpha   90.00
_cell.angle_beta   90.00
_cell.angle_gamma   90.00
#
_symmetry.space_group_name_H-M   'P 1'
#
loop_
_entity.id
_entity.type
_entity.pdbx_description
1 polymer ?
#
loop_
_entity_poly.entity_id
_entity_poly.type
_entity_poly.pdbx_seq_one_letter_code
_entity_poly.pdbx_strand_id
1 'polypeptide(L)'
;MELDMIRETAPAYNTVIDLDGPMGNAFALLKVAESEAMGLGIDRDDIDAILDDMKSGDYKNLVKTLDEHLGANEDYPFGIIFETTNEELLNATG
;
A
#
# COMPACT_ATOMS: atom_id res chain seq x y z
N MET A 1 20.79 19.98 -13.77
CA MET A 1 20.86 19.66 -12.34
C MET A 1 21.97 18.65 -12.17
N GLU A 2 23.03 19.00 -11.45
CA GLU A 2 24.00 18.01 -10.98
C GLU A 2 23.30 17.14 -9.92
N LEU A 3 23.43 15.82 -10.05
CA LEU A 3 22.97 14.87 -9.05
C LEU A 3 24.13 14.65 -8.07
N ASP A 4 24.02 15.19 -6.87
CA ASP A 4 24.95 14.85 -5.79
C ASP A 4 24.74 13.39 -5.37
N MET A 5 25.82 12.60 -5.41
CA MET A 5 25.80 11.18 -5.06
C MET A 5 25.63 10.92 -3.55
N ILE A 6 25.59 11.97 -2.72
CA ILE A 6 25.44 11.91 -1.27
C ILE A 6 24.39 12.95 -0.85
N ARG A 7 23.35 12.49 -0.14
CA ARG A 7 22.29 13.33 0.43
C ARG A 7 22.10 13.00 1.91
N GLU A 8 21.53 13.93 2.68
CA GLU A 8 21.05 13.64 4.02
C GLU A 8 19.99 12.53 3.99
N THR A 9 19.96 11.69 5.02
CA THR A 9 18.94 10.64 5.17
C THR A 9 17.58 11.30 5.33
N ALA A 10 16.79 11.29 4.25
CA ALA A 10 15.37 11.55 4.33
C ALA A 10 14.67 10.36 5.04
N PRO A 11 13.73 10.60 5.96
CA PRO A 11 12.84 9.53 6.43
C PRO A 11 12.22 8.82 5.21
N ALA A 12 12.05 7.50 5.28
CA ALA A 12 11.35 6.77 4.25
C ALA A 12 9.87 7.18 4.28
N TYR A 13 9.50 8.14 3.44
CA TYR A 13 8.16 8.69 3.36
C TYR A 13 7.28 7.75 2.55
N ASN A 14 6.71 6.74 3.22
CA ASN A 14 5.61 5.91 2.72
C ASN A 14 5.89 5.12 1.43
N THR A 15 5.25 3.97 1.30
CA THR A 15 5.17 3.30 0.01
C THR A 15 4.06 3.98 -0.79
N VAL A 16 4.39 4.74 -1.84
CA VAL A 16 3.39 5.37 -2.72
C VAL A 16 3.09 4.46 -3.90
N ILE A 17 1.81 4.14 -4.13
CA ILE A 17 1.36 3.27 -5.22
C ILE A 17 0.39 4.05 -6.12
N ASP A 18 0.79 4.22 -7.37
CA ASP A 18 -0.11 4.63 -8.45
C ASP A 18 -0.95 3.42 -8.92
N LEU A 19 -2.23 3.42 -8.57
CA LEU A 19 -3.19 2.37 -8.92
C LEU A 19 -3.57 2.38 -10.42
N ASP A 20 -3.33 3.48 -11.12
CA ASP A 20 -3.55 3.57 -12.57
C ASP A 20 -2.31 3.10 -13.36
N GLY A 21 -1.17 3.01 -12.65
CA GLY A 21 0.10 2.54 -13.17
C GLY A 21 0.27 1.02 -13.15
N PRO A 22 1.42 0.51 -13.61
CA PRO A 22 1.71 -0.93 -13.67
C PRO A 22 1.61 -1.65 -12.31
N MET A 23 1.83 -0.93 -11.22
CA MET A 23 1.78 -1.47 -9.86
C MET A 23 0.36 -1.56 -9.29
N GLY A 24 -0.64 -0.96 -9.95
CA GLY A 24 -2.04 -1.07 -9.55
C GLY A 24 -2.68 -2.41 -9.84
N ASN A 25 -2.02 -3.34 -10.53
CA ASN A 25 -2.65 -4.65 -10.75
C ASN A 25 -2.72 -5.49 -9.46
N ALA A 26 -3.71 -6.37 -9.37
CA ALA A 26 -3.98 -7.13 -8.15
C ALA A 26 -2.80 -7.95 -7.61
N PHE A 27 -2.00 -8.56 -8.49
CA PHE A 27 -0.85 -9.37 -8.09
C PHE A 27 0.29 -8.51 -7.53
N ALA A 28 0.48 -7.32 -8.08
CA ALA A 28 1.46 -6.36 -7.55
C ALA A 28 1.03 -5.87 -6.17
N LEU A 29 -0.26 -5.51 -5.99
CA LEU A 29 -0.79 -5.06 -4.71
C LEU A 29 -0.63 -6.10 -3.59
N LEU A 30 -0.98 -7.36 -3.86
CA LEU A 30 -0.79 -8.46 -2.89
C LEU A 30 0.68 -8.61 -2.47
N LYS A 31 1.61 -8.46 -3.42
CA LYS A 31 3.04 -8.59 -3.17
C LYS A 31 3.59 -7.42 -2.36
N VAL A 32 3.10 -6.21 -2.62
CA VAL A 32 3.44 -5.02 -1.84
C VAL A 32 2.90 -5.16 -0.42
N ALA A 33 1.65 -5.58 -0.26
CA ALA A 33 1.05 -5.82 1.05
C ALA A 33 1.87 -6.79 1.91
N GLU A 34 2.26 -7.93 1.33
CA GLU A 34 3.12 -8.91 2.01
C GLU A 34 4.46 -8.31 2.42
N SER A 35 5.12 -7.58 1.51
CA SER A 35 6.42 -6.95 1.78
C SER A 35 6.34 -5.86 2.85
N GLU A 36 5.29 -5.04 2.82
CA GLU A 36 5.08 -3.94 3.77
C GLU A 36 4.80 -4.52 5.16
N ALA A 37 3.89 -5.48 5.27
CA ALA A 37 3.55 -6.14 6.53
C ALA A 37 4.78 -6.84 7.16
N MET A 38 5.61 -7.51 6.35
CA MET A 38 6.89 -8.05 6.82
C MET A 38 7.85 -6.96 7.30
N GLY A 39 7.91 -5.82 6.61
CA GLY A 39 8.73 -4.67 7.00
C GLY A 39 8.31 -4.05 8.33
N LEU A 40 7.01 -4.11 8.64
CA LEU A 40 6.44 -3.69 9.91
C LEU A 40 6.58 -4.73 11.03
N GLY A 41 7.09 -5.94 10.72
CA GLY A 41 7.28 -7.01 11.68
C GLY A 41 5.99 -7.74 12.09
N ILE A 42 4.97 -7.71 11.23
CA ILE A 42 3.72 -8.45 11.44
C ILE A 42 4.01 -9.96 11.32
N ASP A 43 3.43 -10.75 12.22
CA ASP A 43 3.62 -12.20 12.24
C ASP A 43 3.03 -12.87 11.00
N ARG A 44 3.61 -14.01 10.59
CA ARG A 44 3.24 -14.66 9.32
C ARG A 44 1.76 -15.04 9.24
N ASP A 45 1.18 -15.51 10.33
CA ASP A 45 -0.23 -15.91 10.38
C ASP A 45 -1.16 -14.71 10.16
N ASP A 46 -0.80 -13.54 10.70
CA ASP A 46 -1.54 -12.29 10.51
C ASP A 46 -1.36 -11.75 9.08
N ILE A 47 -0.17 -11.87 8.49
CA ILE A 47 0.06 -11.56 7.07
C ILE A 47 -0.83 -12.41 6.17
N ASP A 48 -0.90 -13.73 6.42
CA ASP A 48 -1.73 -14.61 5.62
C ASP A 48 -3.23 -14.26 5.77
N ALA A 49 -3.68 -13.86 6.95
CA ALA A 49 -5.04 -13.36 7.18
C ALA A 49 -5.34 -12.06 6.40
N ILE A 50 -4.42 -11.08 6.41
CA ILE A 50 -4.52 -9.84 5.62
C ILE A 50 -4.65 -10.15 4.13
N LEU A 51 -3.79 -11.03 3.62
CA LEU A 51 -3.80 -11.41 2.21
C LEU A 51 -5.10 -12.14 1.84
N ASP A 52 -5.62 -13.01 2.71
CA ASP A 52 -6.89 -13.70 2.49
C ASP A 52 -8.08 -12.73 2.46
N ASP A 53 -8.08 -11.71 3.33
CA ASP A 53 -9.08 -10.65 3.32
C ASP A 53 -9.02 -9.82 2.02
N MET A 54 -7.81 -9.47 1.58
CA MET A 54 -7.55 -8.85 0.27
C MET A 54 -8.09 -9.65 -0.91
N LYS A 55 -8.00 -10.99 -0.85
CA LYS A 55 -8.47 -11.91 -1.91
C LYS A 55 -9.96 -12.25 -1.82
N SER A 56 -10.69 -11.78 -0.80
CA SER A 56 -12.05 -12.22 -0.51
C SER A 56 -13.13 -11.63 -1.45
N GLY A 57 -12.77 -10.65 -2.27
CA GLY A 57 -13.71 -9.93 -3.13
C GLY A 57 -13.15 -9.55 -4.50
N ASP A 58 -13.70 -8.49 -5.08
CA ASP A 58 -13.24 -7.93 -6.34
C ASP A 58 -12.05 -6.97 -6.15
N TYR A 59 -11.65 -6.30 -7.23
CA TYR A 59 -10.53 -5.36 -7.18
C TYR A 59 -10.78 -4.16 -6.24
N LYS A 60 -12.03 -3.71 -6.10
CA LYS A 60 -12.36 -2.63 -5.16
C LYS A 60 -12.20 -3.09 -3.72
N ASN A 61 -12.66 -4.30 -3.41
CA ASN A 61 -12.43 -4.92 -2.12
C ASN A 61 -10.93 -5.04 -1.82
N LEU A 62 -10.15 -5.52 -2.80
CA LEU A 62 -8.70 -5.67 -2.68
C LEU A 62 -8.00 -4.35 -2.29
N VAL A 63 -8.34 -3.24 -2.94
CA VAL A 63 -7.75 -1.92 -2.63
C VAL A 63 -8.20 -1.44 -1.25
N LYS A 64 -9.50 -1.61 -0.94
CA LYS A 64 -10.08 -1.15 0.34
C LYS A 64 -9.48 -1.88 1.54
N THR A 65 -9.38 -3.20 1.51
CA THR A 65 -8.81 -3.95 2.64
C THR A 65 -7.31 -3.74 2.76
N LEU A 66 -6.60 -3.54 1.65
CA LEU A 66 -5.20 -3.14 1.69
C LEU A 66 -5.00 -1.80 2.42
N ASP A 67 -5.83 -0.80 2.10
CA ASP A 67 -5.81 0.51 2.76
C ASP A 67 -6.17 0.40 4.25
N GLU A 68 -7.17 -0.42 4.60
CA GLU A 68 -7.57 -0.64 6.00
C GLU A 68 -6.46 -1.28 6.85
N HIS A 69 -5.69 -2.23 6.28
CA HIS A 69 -4.64 -2.94 7.02
C HIS A 69 -3.30 -2.20 7.03
N LEU A 70 -2.93 -1.56 5.91
CA LEU A 70 -1.58 -1.07 5.67
C LEU A 70 -1.53 0.36 5.13
N GLY A 71 -2.66 1.03 4.94
CA GLY A 71 -2.74 2.42 4.51
C GLY A 71 -2.17 3.39 5.56
N ALA A 72 -1.54 4.45 5.08
CA ALA A 72 -1.12 5.55 5.93
C ALA A 72 -2.35 6.35 6.39
N ASN A 73 -2.39 6.69 7.68
CA ASN A 73 -3.46 7.53 8.24
C ASN A 73 -2.90 8.53 9.26
N GLU A 74 -3.77 9.38 9.82
CA GLU A 74 -3.36 10.45 10.75
C GLU A 74 -2.65 9.92 12.01
N ASP A 75 -3.06 8.75 12.50
CA ASP A 75 -2.48 8.12 13.69
C ASP A 75 -1.23 7.29 13.37
N TYR A 76 -1.14 6.77 12.13
CA TYR A 76 -0.04 5.96 11.64
C TYR A 76 0.43 6.43 10.26
N PRO A 77 1.29 7.46 10.22
CA PRO A 77 1.68 8.10 8.96
C PRO A 77 2.74 7.32 8.17
N PHE A 78 3.03 6.06 8.52
CA PHE A 78 4.13 5.27 7.94
C PHE A 78 3.66 4.12 7.03
N GLY A 79 2.38 4.07 6.66
CA GLY A 79 1.83 3.04 5.76
C GLY A 79 1.94 3.36 4.27
N ILE A 80 1.11 2.70 3.47
CA ILE A 80 0.98 2.86 2.01
C ILE A 80 0.09 4.07 1.69
N ILE A 81 0.46 4.85 0.68
CA ILE A 81 -0.36 5.93 0.12
C ILE A 81 -0.77 5.53 -1.29
N PHE A 82 -2.07 5.60 -1.59
CA PHE A 82 -2.62 5.27 -2.90
C PHE A 82 -2.92 6.52 -3.73
N GLU A 83 -2.49 6.52 -4.98
CA GLU A 83 -2.81 7.55 -5.96
C GLU A 83 -3.63 6.93 -7.09
N THR A 84 -4.69 7.61 -7.52
CA THR A 84 -5.53 7.17 -8.64
C THR A 84 -6.35 8.34 -9.17
N THR A 85 -6.69 8.26 -10.46
CA THR A 85 -7.69 9.11 -11.12
C THR A 85 -9.07 8.47 -11.15
N ASN A 86 -9.20 7.22 -10.67
CA ASN A 86 -10.47 6.50 -10.62
C ASN A 86 -11.37 7.04 -9.49
N GLU A 87 -12.40 7.80 -9.86
CA GLU A 87 -13.38 8.37 -8.94
C GLU A 87 -14.08 7.33 -8.05
N GLU A 88 -14.27 6.10 -8.52
CA GLU A 88 -14.91 5.06 -7.70
C GLU A 88 -14.02 4.66 -6.53
N LEU A 89 -12.70 4.56 -6.75
CA LEU A 89 -11.74 4.19 -5.71
C LEU A 89 -11.52 5.34 -4.73
N LEU A 90 -11.45 6.58 -5.22
CA LEU A 90 -11.35 7.78 -4.37
C LEU A 90 -12.51 7.90 -3.38
N ASN A 91 -13.71 7.46 -3.77
CA ASN A 91 -14.91 7.48 -2.92
C ASN A 91 -15.07 6.20 -2.08
N ALA A 92 -14.22 5.19 -2.27
CA ALA A 92 -14.30 3.91 -1.59
C ALA A 92 -13.40 3.82 -0.35
N THR A 93 -12.35 4.65 -0.30
CA THR A 93 -11.33 4.72 0.76
C THR A 93 -11.48 5.97 1.64
N GLY A 94 -12.70 6.52 1.73
CA GLY A 94 -13.03 7.72 2.52
C GLY A 94 -14.03 7.45 3.63
#